data_AF-A0A849XPM3-F1
#
_entry.id   AF-A0A849XPM3-F1
#
_cell.length_a   1.000
_cell.length_b   1.000
_cell.length_c   1.000
_cell.angle_alpha   90.00
_cell.angle_beta   90.00
_cell.angle_gamma   90.00
#
_symmetry.space_group_name_H-M   'P 1'
#
loop_
_entity.id
_entity.type
_entity.pdbx_description
1 polymer ?
#
loop_
_entity_poly.entity_id
_entity_poly.type
_entity_poly.pdbx_seq_one_letter_code
_entity_poly.pdbx_strand_id
1 'polypeptide(L)'
;MNKKSIVLGSGDLYCMEFTGVGEALPENTAIETEENRLGHIKGGAEIEYAPSFYEAKDDMGKVSKVIITEEEATLKSGIMTWCGTTLQKLCQTARVKEEPDKKKRIVKIGGIGNADGKKYILHFVHKDPADGDVRVTIVGNNQAGFTIAFAKDSETVIDAEFKAQPMDKEGTLILYEEDMDAAAE
;
A
#
# COMPACT_ATOMS: atom_id res chain seq x y z
N MET A 1 -11.03 -25.71 3.03
CA MET A 1 -12.42 -25.41 3.47
C MET A 1 -12.47 -23.89 3.64
N ASN A 2 -13.43 -23.16 3.05
CA ASN A 2 -13.41 -21.69 3.14
C ASN A 2 -13.75 -21.25 4.58
N LYS A 3 -12.73 -20.89 5.36
CA LYS A 3 -12.87 -20.40 6.72
C LYS A 3 -13.23 -18.91 6.65
N LYS A 4 -14.32 -18.51 7.30
CA LYS A 4 -14.69 -17.09 7.40
C LYS A 4 -14.08 -16.55 8.69
N SER A 5 -13.03 -15.75 8.57
CA SER A 5 -12.35 -15.11 9.72
C SER A 5 -12.87 -13.70 9.96
N ILE A 6 -12.70 -13.20 11.19
CA ILE A 6 -12.92 -11.80 11.52
C ILE A 6 -11.59 -11.08 11.40
N VAL A 7 -11.35 -10.42 10.27
CA VAL A 7 -10.11 -9.63 10.08
C VAL A 7 -10.20 -8.34 10.90
N LEU A 8 -9.38 -8.21 11.94
CA LEU A 8 -9.27 -6.99 12.74
C LEU A 8 -8.27 -6.04 12.09
N GLY A 9 -8.64 -4.78 11.84
CA GLY A 9 -7.85 -3.82 11.02
C GLY A 9 -6.49 -3.35 11.58
N SER A 10 -5.86 -4.06 12.51
CA SER A 10 -4.50 -3.80 12.97
C SER A 10 -3.50 -4.67 12.21
N GLY A 11 -2.40 -4.09 11.73
CA GLY A 11 -1.36 -4.85 11.04
C GLY A 11 -0.08 -4.04 10.87
N ASP A 12 0.88 -4.66 10.19
CA ASP A 12 2.15 -4.05 9.84
C ASP A 12 2.15 -3.69 8.36
N LEU A 13 2.65 -2.49 8.03
CA LEU A 13 2.88 -2.09 6.64
C LEU A 13 4.37 -2.14 6.34
N TYR A 14 4.73 -2.89 5.30
CA TYR A 14 6.08 -3.00 4.77
C TYR A 14 6.18 -2.30 3.42
N CYS A 15 7.37 -1.79 3.12
CA CYS A 15 7.63 -0.98 1.93
C CYS A 15 9.04 -1.21 1.38
N MET A 16 9.10 -1.77 0.18
CA MET A 16 10.34 -2.08 -0.56
C MET A 16 10.33 -1.38 -1.93
N GLU A 17 11.47 -0.97 -2.45
CA GLU A 17 11.55 -0.38 -3.80
C GLU A 17 11.20 -1.42 -4.87
N PHE A 18 10.34 -1.04 -5.82
CA PHE A 18 9.93 -1.90 -6.92
C PHE A 18 10.94 -1.83 -8.07
N THR A 19 11.45 -2.99 -8.49
CA THR A 19 12.53 -3.09 -9.48
C THR A 19 12.04 -3.08 -10.93
N GLY A 20 10.79 -3.48 -11.19
CA GLY A 20 10.18 -3.35 -12.51
C GLY A 20 9.19 -4.46 -12.87
N VAL A 21 8.39 -4.19 -13.91
CA VAL A 21 7.39 -5.14 -14.42
C VAL A 21 8.09 -6.26 -15.17
N GLY A 22 7.90 -7.51 -14.71
CA GLY A 22 8.47 -8.72 -15.31
C GLY A 22 9.57 -9.39 -14.49
N GLU A 23 9.95 -8.81 -13.36
CA GLU A 23 10.64 -9.52 -12.28
C GLU A 23 9.59 -10.15 -11.35
N ALA A 24 9.92 -11.31 -10.78
CA ALA A 24 9.06 -11.92 -9.77
C ALA A 24 9.03 -11.03 -8.52
N LEU A 25 7.84 -10.86 -7.93
CA LEU A 25 7.75 -10.21 -6.62
C LEU A 25 8.58 -11.01 -5.60
N PRO A 26 9.28 -10.33 -4.68
CA PRO A 26 10.00 -11.00 -3.60
C PRO A 26 9.05 -11.81 -2.72
N GLU A 27 9.56 -12.91 -2.16
CA GLU A 27 8.83 -13.71 -1.18
C GLU A 27 8.48 -12.90 0.09
N ASN A 28 7.38 -13.27 0.77
CA ASN A 28 6.92 -12.60 1.99
C ASN A 28 8.03 -12.45 3.03
N THR A 29 8.89 -13.46 3.20
CA THR A 29 10.03 -13.40 4.15
C THR A 29 11.09 -12.36 3.81
N ALA A 30 11.25 -11.98 2.54
CA ALA A 30 12.16 -10.93 2.11
C ALA A 30 11.54 -9.53 2.31
N ILE A 31 10.21 -9.42 2.28
CA ILE A 31 9.48 -8.18 2.46
C ILE A 31 9.25 -7.89 3.96
N GLU A 32 8.86 -8.90 4.74
CA GLU A 32 8.49 -8.81 6.17
C GLU A 32 9.68 -8.60 7.13
N THR A 33 10.67 -7.79 6.74
CA THR A 33 11.85 -7.48 7.56
C THR A 33 11.68 -6.17 8.32
N GLU A 34 12.41 -6.00 9.43
CA GLU A 34 12.36 -4.75 10.21
C GLU A 34 12.84 -3.52 9.40
N GLU A 35 13.80 -3.72 8.49
CA GLU A 35 14.29 -2.66 7.59
C GLU A 35 13.23 -2.18 6.60
N ASN A 36 12.39 -3.11 6.13
CA ASN A 36 11.32 -2.82 5.19
C ASN A 36 10.05 -2.30 5.89
N ARG A 37 9.93 -2.42 7.22
CA ARG A 37 8.74 -1.96 7.95
C ARG A 37 8.59 -0.45 7.83
N LEU A 38 7.50 -0.02 7.19
CA LEU A 38 7.13 1.37 7.04
C LEU A 38 6.54 1.92 8.35
N GLY A 39 5.75 1.09 9.05
CA GLY A 39 5.29 1.34 10.40
C GLY A 39 4.12 0.45 10.83
N HIS A 40 3.75 0.57 12.10
CA HIS A 40 2.57 -0.09 12.67
C HIS A 40 1.30 0.72 12.33
N ILE A 41 0.22 0.01 11.96
CA ILE A 41 -1.06 0.62 11.62
C ILE A 41 -2.02 0.57 12.81
N LYS A 42 -2.72 1.68 13.04
CA LYS A 42 -3.84 1.79 13.97
C LYS A 42 -5.00 2.50 13.28
N GLY A 43 -6.20 1.92 13.40
CA GLY A 43 -7.40 2.45 12.77
C GLY A 43 -7.73 1.85 11.40
N GLY A 44 -6.96 0.86 10.91
CA GLY A 44 -7.23 0.18 9.64
C GLY A 44 -6.23 0.49 8.54
N ALA A 45 -6.08 -0.45 7.62
CA ALA A 45 -5.70 -0.19 6.24
C ALA A 45 -6.94 -0.40 5.37
N GLU A 46 -7.16 0.47 4.39
CA GLU A 46 -8.26 0.40 3.44
C GLU A 46 -7.69 0.17 2.05
N ILE A 47 -8.10 -0.91 1.39
CA ILE A 47 -7.84 -1.15 -0.03
C ILE A 47 -9.13 -0.90 -0.81
N GLU A 48 -9.08 0.01 -1.76
CA GLU A 48 -10.20 0.40 -2.60
C GLU A 48 -9.93 -0.07 -4.04
N TYR A 49 -10.91 -0.71 -4.68
CA TYR A 49 -10.87 -1.10 -6.09
C TYR A 49 -12.05 -0.47 -6.83
N ALA A 50 -11.76 0.39 -7.78
CA ALA A 50 -12.74 1.22 -8.49
C ALA A 50 -12.66 1.00 -10.02
N PRO A 51 -13.42 0.04 -10.57
CA PRO A 51 -13.53 -0.15 -12.01
C PRO A 51 -14.54 0.85 -12.62
N SER A 52 -14.16 1.43 -13.75
CA SER A 52 -15.03 2.28 -14.59
C SER A 52 -15.57 1.51 -15.78
N PHE A 53 -16.83 1.75 -16.14
CA PHE A 53 -17.52 1.01 -17.20
C PHE A 53 -18.08 1.93 -18.28
N TYR A 54 -17.96 1.49 -19.53
CA TYR A 54 -18.72 2.01 -20.66
C TYR A 54 -19.85 1.04 -21.02
N GLU A 55 -21.09 1.53 -21.02
CA GLU A 55 -22.26 0.77 -21.43
C GLU A 55 -22.77 1.28 -22.79
N ALA A 56 -22.68 0.43 -23.82
CA ALA A 56 -23.29 0.69 -25.11
C ALA A 56 -24.70 0.07 -25.14
N LYS A 57 -25.73 0.86 -25.48
CA LYS A 57 -27.12 0.41 -25.66
C LYS A 57 -27.55 0.64 -27.10
N ASP A 58 -28.43 -0.22 -27.62
CA ASP A 58 -29.16 0.08 -28.84
C ASP A 58 -30.19 1.19 -28.59
N ASP A 59 -30.58 1.92 -29.65
CA ASP A 59 -31.51 3.05 -29.56
C ASP A 59 -32.91 2.64 -29.02
N MET A 60 -33.19 1.33 -29.00
CA MET A 60 -34.43 0.74 -28.47
C MET A 60 -34.30 0.19 -27.03
N GLY A 61 -33.11 0.21 -26.43
CA GLY A 61 -32.84 -0.27 -25.07
C GLY A 61 -33.02 -1.79 -24.85
N LYS A 62 -33.02 -2.61 -25.91
CA LYS A 62 -33.23 -4.06 -25.86
C LYS A 62 -31.93 -4.85 -25.74
N VAL A 63 -30.81 -4.26 -26.16
CA VAL A 63 -29.49 -4.90 -26.10
C VAL A 63 -28.49 -3.91 -25.53
N SER A 64 -27.77 -4.32 -24.48
CA SER A 64 -26.65 -3.57 -23.93
C SER A 64 -25.38 -4.42 -23.84
N LYS A 65 -24.22 -3.76 -23.92
CA LYS A 65 -22.91 -4.35 -23.65
C LYS A 65 -22.15 -3.44 -22.71
N VAL A 66 -21.70 -3.99 -21.59
CA VAL A 66 -20.86 -3.31 -20.60
C VAL A 66 -19.40 -3.72 -20.81
N ILE A 67 -18.49 -2.75 -20.86
CA ILE A 67 -17.05 -2.95 -21.03
C ILE A 67 -16.33 -2.17 -19.95
N ILE A 68 -15.36 -2.79 -19.26
CA ILE A 68 -14.47 -2.09 -18.32
C ILE A 68 -13.53 -1.19 -19.14
N THR A 69 -13.42 0.07 -18.77
CA THR A 69 -12.57 1.06 -19.46
C THR A 69 -11.33 1.45 -18.69
N GLU A 70 -11.39 1.38 -17.35
CA GLU A 70 -10.31 1.76 -16.46
C GLU A 70 -10.49 1.01 -15.14
N GLU A 71 -9.37 0.66 -14.51
CA GLU A 71 -9.34 0.02 -13.21
C GLU A 71 -8.35 0.79 -12.34
N GLU A 72 -8.82 1.31 -11.21
CA GLU A 72 -8.01 2.02 -10.23
C GLU A 72 -8.04 1.26 -8.91
N ALA A 73 -6.88 1.12 -8.29
CA ALA A 73 -6.78 0.59 -6.93
C ALA A 73 -5.95 1.52 -6.04
N THR A 74 -6.40 1.72 -4.81
CA THR A 74 -5.79 2.66 -3.87
C THR A 74 -5.70 2.04 -2.49
N LEU A 75 -4.50 2.11 -1.88
CA LEU A 75 -4.27 1.69 -0.49
C LEU A 75 -4.12 2.92 0.39
N LYS A 76 -5.01 3.06 1.37
CA LYS A 76 -4.94 4.08 2.42
C LYS A 76 -4.50 3.44 3.73
N SER A 77 -3.58 4.07 4.44
CA SER A 77 -3.07 3.56 5.72
C SER A 77 -2.80 4.67 6.71
N GLY A 78 -3.19 4.45 7.98
CA GLY A 78 -2.83 5.30 9.11
C GLY A 78 -1.57 4.80 9.82
N ILE A 79 -0.40 5.36 9.48
CA ILE A 79 0.90 4.94 10.01
C ILE A 79 1.17 5.67 11.34
N MET A 80 1.31 4.93 12.44
CA MET A 80 1.60 5.52 13.76
C MET A 80 3.09 5.75 14.02
N THR A 81 3.94 4.84 13.55
CA THR A 81 5.38 4.88 13.81
C THR A 81 6.10 5.33 12.55
N TRP A 82 6.75 6.48 12.60
CA TRP A 82 7.42 7.05 11.44
C TRP A 82 8.70 7.79 11.84
N CYS A 83 9.61 7.93 10.89
CA CYS A 83 10.78 8.75 11.02
C CYS A 83 11.13 9.41 9.67
N GLY A 84 12.24 10.15 9.61
CA GLY A 84 12.59 10.87 8.40
C GLY A 84 12.78 10.01 7.14
N THR A 85 13.15 8.74 7.28
CA THR A 85 13.24 7.80 6.15
C THR A 85 11.87 7.31 5.70
N THR A 86 10.92 7.15 6.63
CA THR A 86 9.50 6.91 6.30
C THR A 86 8.97 8.05 5.43
N LEU A 87 9.22 9.31 5.80
CA LEU A 87 8.79 10.48 5.02
C LEU A 87 9.38 10.52 3.59
N GLN A 88 10.55 9.92 3.39
CA GLN A 88 11.15 9.77 2.07
C GLN A 88 10.38 8.80 1.18
N LYS A 89 9.93 7.67 1.75
CA LYS A 89 9.10 6.69 1.02
C LYS A 89 7.68 7.23 0.76
N LEU A 90 7.16 8.07 1.66
CA LEU A 90 5.84 8.70 1.51
C LEU A 90 5.81 9.88 0.54
N CYS A 91 6.96 10.48 0.20
CA CYS A 91 7.00 11.65 -0.65
C CYS A 91 8.19 11.64 -1.61
N GLN A 92 7.90 11.60 -2.91
CA GLN A 92 8.93 11.53 -3.97
C GLN A 92 9.92 12.69 -3.96
N THR A 93 9.55 13.84 -3.37
CA THR A 93 10.44 15.00 -3.29
C THR A 93 11.21 15.08 -1.97
N ALA A 94 11.01 14.13 -1.04
CA ALA A 94 11.68 14.16 0.24
C ALA A 94 13.19 13.89 0.09
N ARG A 95 13.99 14.70 0.77
CA ARG A 95 15.45 14.60 0.82
C ARG A 95 15.87 14.53 2.28
N VAL A 96 16.41 13.39 2.68
CA VAL A 96 16.90 13.14 4.04
C VAL A 96 18.38 13.46 4.12
N LYS A 97 18.77 14.22 5.13
CA LYS A 97 20.17 14.46 5.49
C LYS A 97 20.36 14.12 6.97
N GLU A 98 21.29 13.23 7.25
CA GLU A 98 21.71 12.95 8.62
C GLU A 98 22.91 13.82 8.99
N GLU A 99 22.87 14.41 10.18
CA GLU A 99 23.98 15.17 10.76
C GLU A 99 24.35 14.51 12.11
N PRO A 100 25.18 13.43 12.09
CA PRO A 100 25.50 12.63 13.27
C PRO A 100 26.11 13.48 14.39
N ASP A 101 27.01 14.40 14.03
CA ASP A 101 27.68 15.31 14.97
C ASP A 101 26.69 16.21 15.72
N LYS A 102 25.54 16.52 15.10
CA LYS A 102 24.47 17.34 15.69
C LYS A 102 23.31 16.52 16.23
N LYS A 103 23.37 15.18 16.12
CA LYS A 103 22.29 14.24 16.48
C LYS A 103 20.94 14.62 15.86
N LYS A 104 20.95 15.05 14.59
CA LYS A 104 19.74 15.48 13.86
C LYS A 104 19.57 14.71 12.55
N ARG A 105 18.33 14.41 12.22
CA ARG A 105 17.89 14.02 10.88
C ARG A 105 17.03 15.15 10.34
N ILE A 106 17.40 15.68 9.17
CA ILE A 106 16.70 16.79 8.52
C ILE A 106 16.04 16.23 7.26
N VAL A 107 14.72 16.40 7.15
CA VAL A 107 13.97 16.04 5.94
C VAL A 107 13.48 17.32 5.28
N LYS A 108 13.82 17.49 4.01
CA LYS A 108 13.29 18.57 3.16
C LYS A 108 12.29 17.97 2.20
N ILE A 109 11.10 18.55 2.12
CA ILE A 109 10.00 18.08 1.26
C ILE A 109 9.63 19.23 0.31
N GLY A 110 9.43 18.91 -0.96
CA GLY A 110 9.07 19.87 -2.01
C GLY A 110 10.20 20.21 -2.98
N GLY A 111 9.83 20.94 -4.04
CA GLY A 111 10.66 21.25 -5.21
C GLY A 111 10.55 20.16 -6.27
N ILE A 112 9.70 20.39 -7.28
CA ILE A 112 9.28 19.41 -8.30
C ILE A 112 10.44 18.69 -9.01
N GLY A 113 11.55 19.38 -9.25
CA GLY A 113 12.74 18.80 -9.88
C GLY A 113 13.50 17.76 -9.03
N ASN A 114 13.04 17.50 -7.80
CA ASN A 114 13.60 16.47 -6.93
C ASN A 114 12.70 15.23 -6.84
N ALA A 115 11.61 15.15 -7.61
CA ALA A 115 10.79 13.95 -7.66
C ALA A 115 11.63 12.78 -8.17
N ASP A 116 11.75 11.72 -7.38
CA ASP A 116 12.54 10.53 -7.72
C ASP A 116 11.81 9.55 -8.66
N GLY A 117 10.48 9.68 -8.78
CA GLY A 117 9.65 8.80 -9.62
C GLY A 117 9.62 7.35 -9.14
N LYS A 118 10.07 7.08 -7.91
CA LYS A 118 10.19 5.72 -7.39
C LYS A 118 8.82 5.12 -7.12
N LYS A 119 8.76 3.82 -7.36
CA LYS A 119 7.62 2.96 -7.04
C LYS A 119 8.03 2.01 -5.94
N TYR A 120 7.06 1.61 -5.15
CA TYR A 120 7.27 0.77 -3.99
C TYR A 120 6.29 -0.40 -4.03
N ILE A 121 6.75 -1.55 -3.57
CA ILE A 121 5.91 -2.67 -3.13
C ILE A 121 5.42 -2.29 -1.73
N LEU A 122 4.10 -2.17 -1.57
CA LEU A 122 3.44 -1.95 -0.29
C LEU A 122 2.81 -3.28 0.11
N HIS A 123 3.21 -3.81 1.25
CA HIS A 123 2.78 -5.13 1.73
C HIS A 123 2.19 -4.98 3.13
N PHE A 124 0.87 -5.07 3.21
CA PHE A 124 0.14 -5.07 4.47
C PHE A 124 0.02 -6.49 4.99
N VAL A 125 0.38 -6.69 6.26
CA VAL A 125 0.28 -7.99 6.94
C VAL A 125 -0.58 -7.84 8.17
N HIS A 126 -1.69 -8.58 8.18
CA HIS A 126 -2.48 -8.83 9.36
C HIS A 126 -2.13 -10.22 9.88
N LYS A 127 -1.56 -10.28 11.09
CA LYS A 127 -1.24 -11.56 11.73
C LYS A 127 -2.39 -12.00 12.62
N ASP A 128 -2.94 -13.16 12.34
CA ASP A 128 -4.00 -13.77 13.15
C ASP A 128 -3.60 -15.20 13.58
N PRO A 129 -3.30 -15.43 14.86
CA PRO A 129 -2.88 -16.74 15.34
C PRO A 129 -4.02 -17.79 15.36
N ALA A 130 -5.28 -17.36 15.30
CA ALA A 130 -6.44 -18.25 15.32
C ALA A 130 -6.91 -18.60 13.90
N ASP A 131 -6.85 -17.62 12.99
CA ASP A 131 -7.44 -17.72 11.66
C ASP A 131 -6.45 -17.80 10.50
N GLY A 132 -5.16 -17.53 10.75
CA GLY A 132 -4.12 -17.48 9.72
C GLY A 132 -3.85 -16.05 9.26
N ASP A 133 -2.64 -15.80 8.74
CA ASP A 133 -2.25 -14.46 8.36
C ASP A 133 -2.94 -14.04 7.04
N VAL A 134 -3.30 -12.76 6.95
CA VAL A 134 -3.83 -12.14 5.73
C VAL A 134 -2.83 -11.10 5.24
N ARG A 135 -2.51 -11.16 3.94
CA ARG A 135 -1.56 -10.26 3.29
C ARG A 135 -2.20 -9.59 2.09
N VAL A 136 -1.91 -8.31 1.93
CA VAL A 136 -2.30 -7.52 0.77
C VAL A 136 -1.08 -6.81 0.21
N THR A 137 -0.77 -7.07 -1.05
CA THR A 137 0.38 -6.49 -1.75
C THR A 137 -0.11 -5.64 -2.92
N ILE A 138 0.40 -4.41 -3.01
CA ILE A 138 0.26 -3.54 -4.19
C ILE A 138 1.62 -3.00 -4.61
N VAL A 139 1.75 -2.60 -5.87
CA VAL A 139 2.88 -1.78 -6.36
C VAL A 139 2.36 -0.40 -6.65
N GLY A 140 3.01 0.65 -6.14
CA GLY A 140 2.54 2.00 -6.38
C GLY A 140 3.43 3.08 -5.81
N ASN A 141 2.94 4.30 -5.86
CA ASN A 141 3.57 5.44 -5.25
C ASN A 141 2.51 6.32 -4.60
N ASN A 142 2.91 7.09 -3.59
CA ASN A 142 2.00 8.08 -3.02
C ASN A 142 1.70 9.17 -4.07
N GLN A 143 0.42 9.41 -4.34
CA GLN A 143 -0.06 10.43 -5.29
C GLN A 143 -0.91 11.52 -4.64
N ALA A 144 -1.57 11.23 -3.51
CA ALA A 144 -2.44 12.20 -2.82
C ALA A 144 -1.71 13.02 -1.74
N GLY A 145 -0.41 12.81 -1.55
CA GLY A 145 0.34 13.42 -0.45
C GLY A 145 0.13 12.68 0.87
N PHE A 146 0.45 13.34 1.98
CA PHE A 146 0.22 12.79 3.31
C PHE A 146 -0.19 13.90 4.28
N THR A 147 -0.98 13.55 5.27
CA THR A 147 -1.37 14.48 6.35
C THR A 147 -0.73 14.04 7.66
N ILE A 148 -0.17 14.98 8.42
CA ILE A 148 0.33 14.74 9.79
C ILE A 148 -0.51 15.57 10.75
N ALA A 149 -1.30 14.90 11.59
CA ALA A 149 -2.10 15.56 12.62
C ALA A 149 -1.41 15.53 13.99
N PHE A 150 -1.11 16.69 14.56
CA PHE A 150 -0.62 16.83 15.93
C PHE A 150 -1.79 17.16 16.85
N ALA A 151 -2.51 16.13 17.29
CA ALA A 151 -3.63 16.26 18.21
C ALA A 151 -3.15 16.31 19.67
N LYS A 152 -3.92 16.98 20.53
CA LYS A 152 -3.60 17.12 21.97
C LYS A 152 -3.89 15.83 22.76
N ASP A 153 -4.90 15.08 22.34
CA ASP A 153 -5.49 13.98 23.12
C ASP A 153 -5.49 12.63 22.34
N SER A 154 -4.81 12.55 21.19
CA SER A 154 -4.68 11.32 20.40
C SER A 154 -3.28 11.19 19.79
N GLU A 155 -2.92 9.99 19.34
CA GLU A 155 -1.62 9.78 18.70
C GLU A 155 -1.52 10.50 17.35
N THR A 156 -0.30 10.92 16.99
CA THR A 156 -0.01 11.41 15.64
C THR A 156 0.04 10.25 14.67
N VAL A 157 -0.90 10.27 13.73
CA VAL A 157 -0.99 9.32 12.62
C VAL A 157 -0.63 10.05 11.33
N ILE A 158 0.11 9.38 10.45
CA ILE A 158 0.30 9.84 9.08
C ILE A 158 -0.68 9.08 8.19
N ASP A 159 -1.62 9.82 7.61
CA ASP A 159 -2.49 9.30 6.57
C ASP A 159 -1.74 9.31 5.24
N ALA A 160 -1.46 8.11 4.72
CA ALA A 160 -0.81 7.91 3.44
C ALA A 160 -1.76 7.22 2.47
N GLU A 161 -1.74 7.66 1.21
CA GLU A 161 -2.55 7.10 0.13
C GLU A 161 -1.65 6.76 -1.06
N PHE A 162 -1.64 5.48 -1.42
CA PHE A 162 -0.84 4.94 -2.50
C PHE A 162 -1.75 4.50 -3.64
N LYS A 163 -1.52 5.06 -4.83
CA LYS A 163 -2.20 4.62 -6.03
C LYS A 163 -1.46 3.42 -6.61
N ALA A 164 -2.16 2.30 -6.76
CA ALA A 164 -1.61 1.09 -7.33
C ALA A 164 -1.35 1.24 -8.83
N GLN A 165 -0.38 0.49 -9.29
CA GLN A 165 0.05 0.38 -10.68
C GLN A 165 0.31 -1.11 -10.97
N PRO A 166 0.27 -1.52 -12.25
CA PRO A 166 0.50 -2.91 -12.63
C PRO A 166 1.79 -3.46 -12.02
N MET A 167 1.67 -4.54 -11.25
CA MET A 167 2.83 -5.24 -10.65
C MET A 167 3.43 -6.28 -11.60
N ASP A 168 2.66 -6.75 -12.58
CA ASP A 168 3.05 -7.77 -13.55
C ASP A 168 2.60 -7.41 -14.98
N LYS A 169 2.82 -8.34 -15.91
CA LYS A 169 2.43 -8.19 -17.32
C LYS A 169 0.96 -8.47 -17.58
N GLU A 170 0.24 -9.03 -16.61
CA GLU A 170 -1.19 -9.33 -16.69
C GLU A 170 -2.03 -8.12 -16.28
N GLY A 171 -1.41 -7.12 -15.65
CA GLY A 171 -2.08 -5.89 -15.23
C GLY A 171 -2.56 -5.95 -13.78
N THR A 172 -2.10 -6.91 -12.98
CA THR A 172 -2.55 -7.10 -11.61
C THR A 172 -2.27 -5.84 -10.77
N LEU A 173 -3.30 -5.33 -10.10
CA LEU A 173 -3.22 -4.14 -9.24
C LEU A 173 -3.17 -4.48 -7.75
N ILE A 174 -3.81 -5.59 -7.35
CA ILE A 174 -3.89 -6.05 -5.95
C ILE A 174 -3.60 -7.55 -5.93
N LEU A 175 -2.64 -7.96 -5.10
CA LEU A 175 -2.39 -9.35 -4.75
C LEU A 175 -2.89 -9.57 -3.31
N TYR A 176 -3.80 -10.52 -3.14
CA TYR A 176 -4.36 -10.92 -1.85
C TYR A 176 -3.93 -12.36 -1.56
N GLU A 177 -3.36 -12.58 -0.37
CA GLU A 177 -2.96 -13.91 0.09
C GLU A 177 -3.56 -14.13 1.49
N GLU A 178 -4.09 -15.33 1.72
CA GLU A 178 -4.57 -15.77 3.03
C GLU A 178 -4.03 -17.17 3.32
N ASP A 179 -3.65 -17.41 4.57
CA ASP A 179 -3.35 -18.77 5.01
C ASP A 179 -4.64 -19.59 5.08
N MET A 180 -4.60 -20.80 4.53
CA MET A 180 -5.72 -21.76 4.59
C MET A 180 -5.31 -22.99 5.39
N ASP A 181 -6.26 -23.57 6.15
CA ASP A 181 -6.05 -24.86 6.80
C ASP A 181 -5.67 -25.93 5.75
N ALA A 182 -4.67 -26.76 6.09
CA ALA A 182 -4.28 -27.89 5.25
C ALA A 182 -5.50 -28.77 4.96
N ALA A 183 -5.69 -29.14 3.70
CA ALA A 183 -6.74 -30.07 3.33
C ALA A 183 -6.56 -31.37 4.15
N ALA A 184 -7.56 -31.73 4.95
CA ALA A 184 -7.56 -33.02 5.64
C ALA A 184 -7.49 -34.13 4.58
N GLU A 185 -6.44 -34.96 4.64
CA GLU A 185 -6.30 -36.17 3.83
C GLU A 185 -7.42 -37.18 4.09
#